data_AF-A0A533SHE7-F1
#
_entry.id   AF-A0A533SHE7-F1
#
_cell.length_a   1.000
_cell.length_b   1.000
_cell.length_c   1.000
_cell.angle_alpha   90.00
_cell.angle_beta   90.00
_cell.angle_gamma   90.00
#
_symmetry.space_group_name_H-M   'P 1'
#
loop_
_entity.id
_entity.type
_entity.pdbx_description
1 polymer ?
#
loop_
_entity_poly.entity_id
_entity_poly.type
_entity_poly.pdbx_seq_one_letter_code
_entity_poly.pdbx_strand_id
1 'polypeptide(L)'
;TNYPEWSVYQTVVTNWPLAEGYDIFMMWSDGTGPTQPWGRIRHIMSSEFAETTNNWNGNYGAYKNPDADALIKAIPTMTDEAEKKAAYTELVKMYLTDIPSFTLMYRPQAFHAVNETVWTNFPHEGDGTDPAVPPLDMTDGWGIAGLYNLTLVSAQ
;
A
#
# COMPACT_ATOMS: atom_id res chain seq x y z
N THR A 1 -0.93 22.77 -16.42
CA THR A 1 -0.65 23.82 -15.41
C THR A 1 -1.46 23.69 -14.13
N ASN A 2 -2.33 22.67 -13.98
CA ASN A 2 -3.05 22.40 -12.74
C ASN A 2 -2.57 21.09 -12.11
N TYR A 3 -1.36 21.05 -11.58
CA TYR A 3 -1.00 20.00 -10.62
C TYR A 3 -1.23 20.61 -9.24
N PRO A 4 -2.28 20.21 -8.51
CA PRO A 4 -2.54 20.73 -7.18
C PRO A 4 -1.31 20.44 -6.29
N GLU A 5 -0.95 21.40 -5.45
CA GLU A 5 -0.02 21.19 -4.33
C GLU A 5 -0.45 19.94 -3.56
N TRP A 6 0.52 19.11 -3.15
CA TRP A 6 0.23 17.83 -2.49
C TRP A 6 -0.71 17.98 -1.29
N SER A 7 -0.54 19.05 -0.51
CA SER A 7 -1.38 19.38 0.64
C SER A 7 -2.85 19.65 0.29
N VAL A 8 -3.13 20.17 -0.91
CA VAL A 8 -4.49 20.39 -1.42
C VAL A 8 -5.06 19.10 -1.97
N TYR A 9 -4.26 18.32 -2.69
CA TYR A 9 -4.68 17.03 -3.22
C TYR A 9 -5.13 16.05 -2.12
N GLN A 10 -4.35 15.94 -1.03
CA GLN A 10 -4.64 15.02 0.05
C GLN A 10 -5.95 15.31 0.77
N THR A 11 -6.32 16.58 0.94
CA THR A 11 -7.58 16.94 1.59
C THR A 11 -8.79 16.70 0.70
N VAL A 12 -8.61 16.61 -0.62
CA VAL A 12 -9.69 16.33 -1.56
C VAL A 12 -9.91 14.83 -1.71
N VAL A 13 -8.88 14.06 -2.08
CA VAL A 13 -9.02 12.63 -2.39
C VAL A 13 -9.46 11.78 -1.19
N THR A 14 -9.21 12.26 0.03
CA THR A 14 -9.59 11.56 1.27
C THR A 14 -10.94 12.02 1.83
N ASN A 15 -11.65 12.96 1.20
CA ASN A 15 -12.94 13.43 1.70
C ASN A 15 -14.05 13.19 0.69
N TRP A 16 -15.05 12.44 1.12
CA TRP A 16 -16.34 12.40 0.43
C TRP A 16 -17.34 13.41 1.01
N PRO A 17 -18.16 14.07 0.17
CA PRO A 17 -18.13 14.06 -1.29
C PRO A 17 -16.86 14.73 -1.83
N LEU A 18 -16.38 14.23 -2.98
CA LEU A 18 -15.23 14.84 -3.66
C LEU A 18 -15.55 16.28 -4.05
N ALA A 19 -14.55 17.16 -3.92
CA ALA A 19 -14.66 18.52 -4.40
C ALA A 19 -14.87 18.57 -5.92
N GLU A 20 -15.58 19.58 -6.42
CA GLU A 20 -15.80 19.77 -7.86
C GLU A 20 -14.46 19.96 -8.61
N GLY A 21 -14.41 19.45 -9.85
CA GLY A 21 -13.26 19.62 -10.75
C GLY A 21 -12.16 18.55 -10.64
N TYR A 22 -12.44 17.43 -9.95
CA TYR A 22 -11.53 16.30 -9.87
C TYR A 22 -12.15 15.01 -10.41
N ASP A 23 -11.45 14.38 -11.35
CA ASP A 23 -11.93 13.16 -12.02
C ASP A 23 -11.02 11.94 -11.75
N ILE A 24 -9.70 12.13 -11.79
CA ILE A 24 -8.70 11.06 -11.66
C ILE A 24 -7.64 11.47 -10.64
N PHE A 25 -7.34 10.55 -9.73
CA PHE A 25 -6.36 10.73 -8.66
C PHE A 25 -5.31 9.62 -8.71
N MET A 26 -4.08 9.92 -8.29
CA MET A 26 -3.01 8.92 -8.13
C MET A 26 -2.81 8.62 -6.65
N MET A 27 -3.36 7.50 -6.20
CA MET A 27 -3.19 6.99 -4.84
C MET A 27 -2.35 5.71 -4.85
N TRP A 28 -1.95 5.27 -3.66
CA TRP A 28 -1.29 3.99 -3.47
C TRP A 28 -2.32 2.89 -3.18
N SER A 29 -1.87 1.64 -3.23
CA SER A 29 -2.59 0.50 -2.67
C SER A 29 -1.79 -0.06 -1.50
N ASP A 30 -2.37 -1.00 -0.76
CA ASP A 30 -1.60 -1.75 0.25
C ASP A 30 -0.31 -2.35 -0.34
N GLY A 31 0.77 -2.22 0.42
CA GLY A 31 2.08 -2.79 0.14
C GLY A 31 2.14 -4.30 0.39
N THR A 32 3.35 -4.83 0.47
CA THR A 32 3.60 -6.22 0.87
C THR A 32 3.33 -6.39 2.37
N GLY A 33 2.70 -7.50 2.75
CA GLY A 33 2.41 -7.79 4.15
C GLY A 33 1.75 -9.17 4.34
N PRO A 34 1.63 -9.64 5.59
CA PRO A 34 1.12 -10.98 5.89
C PRO A 34 -0.36 -11.18 5.52
N THR A 35 -1.11 -10.09 5.40
CA THR A 35 -2.53 -10.10 5.01
C THR A 35 -2.73 -10.06 3.50
N GLN A 36 -1.67 -10.01 2.69
CA GLN A 36 -1.76 -10.00 1.24
C GLN A 36 -2.03 -11.41 0.69
N PRO A 37 -2.80 -11.56 -0.40
CA PRO A 37 -3.35 -10.50 -1.25
C PRO A 37 -4.71 -9.92 -0.80
N TRP A 38 -5.28 -10.40 0.31
CA TRP A 38 -6.58 -9.95 0.81
C TRP A 38 -6.62 -8.44 1.12
N GLY A 39 -5.60 -7.94 1.81
CA GLY A 39 -5.50 -6.52 2.17
C GLY A 39 -5.60 -5.60 0.94
N ARG A 40 -4.82 -5.91 -0.11
CA ARG A 40 -4.83 -5.13 -1.36
C ARG A 40 -6.19 -5.12 -2.04
N ILE A 41 -6.83 -6.28 -2.24
CA ILE A 41 -8.13 -6.31 -2.93
C ILE A 41 -9.22 -5.58 -2.11
N ARG A 42 -9.20 -5.73 -0.77
CA ARG A 42 -10.07 -5.00 0.14
C ARG A 42 -9.84 -3.48 0.05
N HIS A 43 -8.59 -3.04 0.08
CA HIS A 43 -8.22 -1.62 -0.06
C HIS A 43 -8.82 -1.02 -1.33
N ILE A 44 -8.69 -1.70 -2.48
CA ILE A 44 -9.10 -1.12 -3.77
C ILE A 44 -10.59 -1.25 -4.09
N MET A 45 -11.30 -2.27 -3.57
CA MET A 45 -12.67 -2.60 -4.01
C MET A 45 -13.73 -2.62 -2.90
N SER A 46 -13.36 -2.68 -1.62
CA SER A 46 -14.36 -2.82 -0.55
C SER A 46 -15.24 -1.59 -0.44
N SER A 47 -16.55 -1.77 -0.52
CA SER A 47 -17.51 -0.67 -0.36
C SER A 47 -17.51 -0.10 1.06
N GLU A 48 -16.88 -0.77 2.02
CA GLU A 48 -16.79 -0.29 3.41
C GLU A 48 -16.03 1.04 3.55
N PHE A 49 -15.17 1.37 2.57
CA PHE A 49 -14.45 2.65 2.53
C PHE A 49 -15.07 3.65 1.58
N ALA A 50 -16.04 3.23 0.77
CA ALA A 50 -16.72 4.11 -0.18
C ALA A 50 -17.41 5.25 0.58
N GLU A 51 -17.41 6.43 -0.01
CA GLU A 51 -18.13 7.60 0.50
C GLU A 51 -17.77 8.03 1.93
N THR A 52 -16.57 7.69 2.40
CA THR A 52 -16.10 8.05 3.74
C THR A 52 -15.39 9.41 3.76
N THR A 53 -15.68 10.24 4.77
CA THR A 53 -14.95 11.48 5.05
C THR A 53 -13.68 11.19 5.85
N ASN A 54 -12.57 11.88 5.56
CA ASN A 54 -11.24 11.61 6.11
C ASN A 54 -10.79 10.15 5.95
N ASN A 55 -11.01 9.61 4.75
CA ASN A 55 -10.71 8.25 4.34
C ASN A 55 -9.23 8.06 3.97
N TRP A 56 -8.51 7.33 4.82
CA TRP A 56 -7.14 6.87 4.58
C TRP A 56 -7.05 5.36 4.35
N ASN A 57 -8.19 4.68 4.19
CA ASN A 57 -8.27 3.22 4.21
C ASN A 57 -8.39 2.59 2.81
N GLY A 58 -8.95 3.32 1.83
CA GLY A 58 -9.01 2.83 0.45
C GLY A 58 -10.26 3.22 -0.32
N ASN A 59 -10.46 2.59 -1.48
CA ASN A 59 -11.61 2.78 -2.38
C ASN A 59 -11.97 4.27 -2.57
N TYR A 60 -10.95 5.06 -2.91
CA TYR A 60 -11.05 6.52 -3.01
C TYR A 60 -12.05 6.98 -4.09
N GLY A 61 -12.32 6.14 -5.08
CA GLY A 61 -13.31 6.38 -6.13
C GLY A 61 -14.75 6.03 -5.75
N ALA A 62 -15.01 5.62 -4.51
CA ALA A 62 -16.33 5.24 -4.00
C ALA A 62 -17.03 4.13 -4.82
N TYR A 63 -16.27 3.19 -5.35
CA TYR A 63 -16.79 2.02 -6.07
C TYR A 63 -17.63 1.15 -5.12
N LYS A 64 -18.73 0.59 -5.61
CA LYS A 64 -19.61 -0.29 -4.83
C LYS A 64 -19.99 -1.51 -5.64
N ASN A 65 -19.70 -2.69 -5.11
CA ASN A 65 -20.12 -3.95 -5.71
C ASN A 65 -20.42 -4.98 -4.60
N PRO A 66 -21.70 -5.33 -4.38
CA PRO A 66 -22.10 -6.20 -3.27
C PRO A 66 -21.56 -7.63 -3.40
N ASP A 67 -21.33 -8.12 -4.64
CA ASP A 67 -20.76 -9.44 -4.86
C ASP A 67 -19.26 -9.45 -4.50
N ALA A 68 -18.55 -8.36 -4.82
CA ALA A 68 -17.17 -8.18 -4.38
C ALA A 68 -17.07 -8.10 -2.85
N ASP A 69 -17.95 -7.34 -2.20
CA ASP A 69 -17.98 -7.23 -0.72
C ASP A 69 -18.24 -8.59 -0.05
N ALA A 70 -19.15 -9.39 -0.60
CA ALA A 70 -19.44 -10.73 -0.10
C ALA A 70 -18.20 -11.64 -0.16
N LEU A 71 -17.47 -11.63 -1.28
CA LEU A 71 -16.23 -12.39 -1.44
C LEU A 71 -15.12 -11.87 -0.51
N ILE A 72 -14.91 -10.55 -0.45
CA ILE A 72 -13.90 -9.92 0.43
C ILE A 72 -14.14 -10.30 1.90
N LYS A 73 -15.40 -10.32 2.34
CA LYS A 73 -15.78 -10.71 3.71
C LYS A 73 -15.59 -12.21 3.98
N ALA A 74 -15.80 -13.07 2.98
CA ALA A 74 -15.73 -14.52 3.14
C ALA A 74 -14.29 -15.07 3.12
N ILE A 75 -13.39 -14.48 2.32
CA ILE A 75 -12.02 -14.99 2.13
C ILE A 75 -11.24 -15.25 3.45
N PRO A 76 -11.30 -14.37 4.47
CA PRO A 76 -10.59 -14.61 5.73
C PRO A 76 -11.02 -15.86 6.48
N THR A 77 -12.25 -16.35 6.25
CA THR A 77 -12.79 -17.55 6.92
C THR A 77 -12.60 -18.82 6.11
N MET A 78 -12.18 -18.72 4.84
CA MET A 78 -11.92 -19.88 3.99
C MET A 78 -10.69 -20.63 4.51
N THR A 79 -10.72 -21.95 4.46
CA THR A 79 -9.58 -22.82 4.81
C THR A 79 -9.04 -23.59 3.61
N ASP A 80 -9.90 -23.88 2.63
CA ASP A 80 -9.50 -24.53 1.38
C ASP A 80 -8.78 -23.56 0.43
N GLU A 81 -7.66 -24.01 -0.13
CA GLU A 81 -6.82 -23.20 -1.02
C GLU A 81 -7.45 -23.00 -2.40
N ALA A 82 -8.15 -24.02 -2.92
CA ALA A 82 -8.80 -23.93 -4.23
C ALA A 82 -10.00 -22.97 -4.19
N GLU A 83 -10.78 -23.00 -3.12
CA GLU A 83 -11.88 -22.05 -2.87
C GLU A 83 -11.35 -20.62 -2.76
N LYS A 84 -10.27 -20.38 -2.01
CA LYS A 84 -9.63 -19.05 -1.95
C LYS A 84 -9.20 -18.57 -3.32
N LYS A 85 -8.52 -19.42 -4.09
CA LYS A 85 -8.04 -19.08 -5.44
C LYS A 85 -9.20 -18.76 -6.38
N ALA A 86 -10.30 -19.50 -6.30
CA ALA A 86 -11.50 -19.23 -7.07
C ALA A 86 -12.12 -17.88 -6.67
N ALA A 87 -12.25 -17.58 -5.37
CA ALA A 87 -12.76 -16.32 -4.87
C ALA A 87 -11.92 -15.11 -5.33
N TYR A 88 -10.59 -15.19 -5.24
CA TYR A 88 -9.71 -14.14 -5.79
C TYR A 88 -9.82 -14.01 -7.31
N THR A 89 -9.99 -15.11 -8.03
CA THR A 89 -10.18 -15.08 -9.49
C THR A 89 -11.44 -14.31 -9.86
N GLU A 90 -12.54 -14.53 -9.16
CA GLU A 90 -13.78 -13.77 -9.38
C GLU A 90 -13.62 -12.29 -9.02
N LEU A 91 -12.96 -11.97 -7.90
CA LEU A 91 -12.65 -10.58 -7.55
C LEU A 91 -11.80 -9.88 -8.63
N VAL A 92 -10.79 -10.57 -9.17
CA VAL A 92 -9.96 -10.01 -10.24
C VAL A 92 -10.76 -9.82 -11.53
N LYS A 93 -11.67 -10.74 -11.88
CA LYS A 93 -12.57 -10.55 -13.03
C LYS A 93 -13.46 -9.33 -12.85
N MET A 94 -14.05 -9.15 -11.67
CA MET A 94 -14.85 -7.95 -11.34
C MET A 94 -14.00 -6.68 -11.47
N TYR A 95 -12.79 -6.67 -10.90
CA TYR A 95 -11.85 -5.55 -11.02
C TYR A 95 -11.53 -5.20 -12.47
N LEU A 96 -11.24 -6.20 -13.30
CA LEU A 96 -10.88 -6.00 -14.71
C LEU A 96 -12.09 -5.66 -15.60
N THR A 97 -13.30 -5.93 -15.14
CA THR A 97 -14.55 -5.59 -15.85
C THR A 97 -14.99 -4.17 -15.52
N ASP A 98 -15.01 -3.83 -14.23
CA ASP A 98 -15.57 -2.57 -13.74
C ASP A 98 -14.53 -1.46 -13.62
N ILE A 99 -13.24 -1.82 -13.57
CA ILE A 99 -12.06 -0.94 -13.56
C ILE A 99 -12.24 0.22 -12.55
N PRO A 100 -12.42 -0.07 -11.25
CA PRO A 100 -12.57 0.96 -10.22
C PRO A 100 -11.28 1.77 -10.00
N SER A 101 -10.14 1.21 -10.42
CA SER A 101 -8.86 1.88 -10.58
C SER A 101 -8.05 1.16 -11.66
N PHE A 102 -6.91 1.73 -12.06
CA PHE A 102 -5.93 1.06 -12.90
C PHE A 102 -4.53 1.24 -12.32
N THR A 103 -3.72 0.18 -12.39
CA THR A 103 -2.36 0.19 -11.82
C THR A 103 -1.36 0.73 -12.82
N LEU A 104 -0.58 1.74 -12.43
CA LEU A 104 0.43 2.38 -13.29
C LEU A 104 1.81 1.72 -13.18
N MET A 105 2.31 1.48 -11.97
CA MET A 105 3.63 0.92 -11.71
C MET A 105 3.72 0.31 -10.31
N TYR A 106 4.71 -0.56 -10.11
CA TYR A 106 5.20 -0.89 -8.76
C TYR A 106 6.18 0.21 -8.32
N ARG A 107 5.70 1.13 -7.48
CA ARG A 107 6.57 2.17 -6.91
C ARG A 107 7.40 1.59 -5.77
N PRO A 108 8.72 1.88 -5.69
CA PRO A 108 9.52 1.55 -4.52
C PRO A 108 8.89 2.12 -3.26
N GLN A 109 8.86 1.33 -2.18
CA GLN A 109 8.34 1.80 -0.88
C GLN A 109 9.13 3.02 -0.38
N ALA A 110 10.45 2.98 -0.53
CA ALA A 110 11.35 4.09 -0.24
C ALA A 110 12.42 4.21 -1.34
N PHE A 111 12.94 5.42 -1.52
CA PHE A 111 14.15 5.65 -2.29
C PHE A 111 15.33 5.61 -1.33
N HIS A 112 16.17 4.59 -1.44
CA HIS A 112 17.29 4.39 -0.53
C HIS A 112 18.46 5.32 -0.89
N ALA A 113 18.72 6.29 -0.01
CA ALA A 113 19.89 7.16 -0.06
C ALA A 113 20.29 7.50 1.38
N VAL A 114 21.58 7.32 1.69
CA VAL A 114 22.10 7.51 3.05
C VAL A 114 23.25 8.50 3.05
N ASN A 115 23.46 9.15 4.20
CA ASN A 115 24.60 10.02 4.44
C ASN A 115 25.49 9.38 5.50
N GLU A 116 26.70 8.98 5.10
CA GLU A 116 27.63 8.28 6.00
C GLU A 116 28.68 9.18 6.67
N THR A 117 28.41 10.48 6.81
CA THR A 117 29.36 11.39 7.47
C THR A 117 29.37 11.25 9.00
N VAL A 118 28.29 10.70 9.58
CA VAL A 118 28.15 10.51 11.04
C VAL A 118 27.95 9.03 11.40
N TRP A 119 27.06 8.34 10.69
CA TRP A 119 26.73 6.93 10.91
C TRP A 119 27.05 6.14 9.65
N THR A 120 27.55 4.92 9.77
CA THR A 120 27.78 4.00 8.65
C THR A 120 27.11 2.66 8.92
N ASN A 121 27.25 1.71 7.99
CA ASN A 121 26.71 0.36 8.07
C ASN A 121 25.17 0.34 7.98
N PHE A 122 24.62 1.21 7.13
CA PHE A 122 23.21 1.18 6.75
C PHE A 122 22.90 -0.10 5.96
N PRO A 123 21.71 -0.68 6.14
CA PRO A 123 21.35 -1.92 5.45
C PRO A 123 21.27 -1.72 3.95
N HIS A 124 21.80 -2.68 3.18
CA HIS A 124 21.70 -2.74 1.73
C HIS A 124 21.76 -4.17 1.21
N GLU A 125 21.40 -4.38 -0.05
CA GLU A 125 21.51 -5.71 -0.65
C GLU A 125 22.95 -6.22 -0.57
N GLY A 126 23.14 -7.42 0.00
CA GLY A 126 24.45 -8.05 0.14
C GLY A 126 25.31 -7.52 1.30
N ASP A 127 24.75 -6.78 2.25
CA ASP A 127 25.46 -6.30 3.45
C ASP A 127 25.83 -7.40 4.48
N GLY A 128 25.38 -8.63 4.25
CA GLY A 128 25.67 -9.79 5.09
C GLY A 128 24.77 -9.94 6.33
N THR A 129 23.72 -9.13 6.45
CA THR A 129 22.72 -9.29 7.52
C THR A 129 21.96 -10.62 7.37
N ASP A 130 21.78 -11.32 8.50
CA ASP A 130 21.02 -12.58 8.57
C ASP A 130 20.13 -12.62 9.84
N PRO A 131 18.79 -12.54 9.70
CA PRO A 131 18.04 -12.37 8.46
C PRO A 131 18.34 -11.05 7.75
N ALA A 132 18.24 -11.05 6.42
CA ALA A 132 18.43 -9.85 5.61
C ALA A 132 17.57 -8.69 6.11
N VAL A 133 18.19 -7.54 6.36
CA VAL A 133 17.52 -6.32 6.80
C VAL A 133 17.17 -5.49 5.55
N PRO A 134 15.89 -5.10 5.36
CA PRO A 134 15.51 -4.35 4.18
C PRO A 134 16.07 -2.91 4.26
N PRO A 135 16.54 -2.34 3.15
CA PRO A 135 17.12 -0.99 3.07
C PRO A 135 16.05 0.14 3.16
N LEU A 136 15.22 0.10 4.20
CA LEU A 136 14.16 1.07 4.50
C LEU A 136 14.68 2.21 5.41
N ASP A 137 13.79 3.11 5.81
CA ASP A 137 14.07 4.22 6.74
C ASP A 137 14.37 3.81 8.19
N MET A 138 14.36 2.49 8.45
CA MET A 138 14.64 1.86 9.74
C MET A 138 13.70 2.26 10.88
N THR A 139 12.52 2.79 10.56
CA THR A 139 11.46 3.08 11.54
C THR A 139 10.26 2.14 11.44
N ASP A 140 10.13 1.45 10.30
CA ASP A 140 8.97 0.59 10.02
C ASP A 140 9.34 -0.89 9.85
N GLY A 141 8.45 -1.76 10.35
CA GLY A 141 8.52 -3.21 10.15
C GLY A 141 9.86 -3.82 10.55
N TRP A 142 10.37 -4.74 9.72
CA TRP A 142 11.67 -5.37 9.96
C TRP A 142 12.86 -4.42 9.71
N GLY A 143 12.65 -3.26 9.08
CA GLY A 143 13.69 -2.26 8.87
C GLY A 143 14.31 -1.74 10.17
N ILE A 144 13.57 -1.76 11.28
CA ILE A 144 14.06 -1.37 12.63
C ILE A 144 15.32 -2.14 13.03
N ALA A 145 15.50 -3.38 12.56
CA ALA A 145 16.70 -4.17 12.85
C ALA A 145 18.00 -3.47 12.38
N GLY A 146 17.94 -2.65 11.33
CA GLY A 146 19.09 -1.92 10.81
C GLY A 146 19.69 -0.92 11.81
N LEU A 147 18.89 -0.36 12.72
CA LEU A 147 19.36 0.55 13.75
C LEU A 147 20.42 -0.08 14.66
N TYR A 148 20.36 -1.39 14.88
CA TYR A 148 21.31 -2.12 15.72
C TYR A 148 22.67 -2.37 15.04
N ASN A 149 22.74 -2.18 13.72
CA ASN A 149 23.95 -2.38 12.93
C ASN A 149 24.71 -1.06 12.69
N LEU A 150 24.07 0.09 12.91
CA LEU A 150 24.69 1.39 12.68
C LEU A 150 25.92 1.59 13.58
N THR A 151 26.98 2.13 12.97
CA THR A 151 28.23 2.45 13.68
C THR A 151 28.56 3.92 13.53
N LEU A 152 28.98 4.56 14.63
CA LEU A 152 29.43 5.96 14.60
C LEU A 152 30.81 6.04 13.93
N VAL A 153 30.97 6.92 12.94
CA VAL A 153 32.23 7.06 12.18
C VAL A 153 33.43 7.44 13.06
N SER A 154 33.19 8.16 14.17
CA SER A 154 34.26 8.57 15.11
C SER A 154 34.63 7.53 16.16
N ALA A 155 34.12 6.30 16.05
CA ALA A 155 34.42 5.21 16.99
C ALA A 155 35.56 4.28 16.53
N GLN A 156 36.33 4.68 15.50
CA GLN A 156 37.59 4.07 15.07
C GLN A 156 38.80 4.95 15.36
#